data_AF-A0A515ESL6-F1
#
_entry.id   AF-A0A515ESL6-F1
#
_cell.length_a   1.000
_cell.length_b   1.000
_cell.length_c   1.000
_cell.angle_alpha   90.00
_cell.angle_beta   90.00
_cell.angle_gamma   90.00
#
_symmetry.space_group_name_H-M   'P 1'
#
loop_
_entity.id
_entity.type
_entity.pdbx_description
1 polymer ?
#
loop_
_entity_poly.entity_id
_entity_poly.type
_entity_poly.pdbx_seq_one_letter_code
_entity_poly.pdbx_strand_id
1 'polypeptide(L)'
;MHSLVQPVVRLLLACFLGAPLLVVAQSNSAALPAPAAVVDPCKKDVLHFQEDLRTVRDTLGEAAAKKVQEDFLPQAQWNALLLNEGYCGIAKRLREKKLVR
;
A
#
# COMPACT_ATOMS: atom_id res chain seq x y z
N MET A 1 -1.09 -15.60 -45.28
CA MET A 1 -1.83 -16.75 -44.72
C MET A 1 -2.36 -16.27 -43.37
N HIS A 2 -3.44 -15.47 -43.40
CA HIS A 2 -4.81 -15.87 -43.05
C HIS A 2 -4.88 -16.36 -41.60
N SER A 3 -5.23 -15.47 -40.66
CA SER A 3 -6.61 -15.20 -40.19
C SER A 3 -7.24 -16.38 -39.46
N LEU A 4 -7.81 -16.11 -38.27
CA LEU A 4 -9.16 -16.53 -37.80
C LEU A 4 -9.15 -16.47 -36.25
N VAL A 5 -9.57 -15.39 -35.60
CA VAL A 5 -10.98 -14.97 -35.44
C VAL A 5 -11.80 -16.09 -34.78
N GLN A 6 -11.97 -15.98 -33.46
CA GLN A 6 -13.30 -16.00 -32.83
C GLN A 6 -14.15 -17.28 -33.04
N PRO A 7 -14.17 -18.17 -32.05
CA PRO A 7 -15.38 -18.86 -31.63
C PRO A 7 -15.48 -18.67 -30.11
N VAL A 8 -16.42 -17.94 -29.53
CA VAL A 8 -17.75 -18.44 -29.15
C VAL A 8 -18.68 -17.23 -28.94
N VAL A 9 -18.61 -16.24 -29.83
CA VAL A 9 -19.73 -15.31 -30.03
C VAL A 9 -20.67 -16.03 -30.99
N ARG A 10 -21.61 -16.82 -30.44
CA ARG A 10 -22.87 -17.30 -31.06
C ARG A 10 -23.22 -18.70 -30.53
N LEU A 11 -23.84 -18.73 -29.36
CA LEU A 11 -24.82 -19.72 -28.88
C LEU A 11 -25.09 -19.25 -27.44
N LEU A 12 -26.07 -18.41 -27.16
CA LEU A 12 -27.48 -18.76 -27.13
C LEU A 12 -28.27 -17.47 -27.05
N LEU A 13 -28.73 -17.02 -28.21
CA LEU A 13 -29.71 -15.97 -28.37
C LEU A 13 -31.08 -16.63 -28.47
N ALA A 14 -31.68 -17.03 -27.33
CA ALA A 14 -33.11 -17.41 -27.25
C ALA A 14 -33.54 -17.66 -25.79
N CYS A 15 -34.40 -16.79 -25.29
CA CYS A 15 -35.36 -16.91 -24.17
C CYS A 15 -35.53 -15.51 -23.55
N PHE A 16 -36.12 -14.55 -24.28
CA PHE A 16 -37.56 -14.28 -24.32
C PHE A 16 -38.20 -14.02 -22.94
N LEU A 17 -38.54 -12.74 -22.73
CA LEU A 17 -39.65 -12.18 -21.93
C LEU A 17 -39.71 -12.47 -20.42
N GLY A 18 -39.35 -11.47 -19.63
CA GLY A 18 -39.68 -11.39 -18.20
C GLY A 18 -39.07 -10.18 -17.50
N ALA A 19 -39.57 -8.98 -17.78
CA ALA A 19 -39.35 -7.80 -16.93
C ALA A 19 -40.46 -7.72 -15.86
N PRO A 20 -40.33 -6.92 -14.79
CA PRO A 20 -39.14 -6.51 -14.03
C PRO A 20 -39.36 -6.68 -12.50
N LEU A 21 -38.31 -6.88 -11.71
CA LEU A 21 -38.32 -6.54 -10.28
C LEU A 21 -36.94 -6.00 -9.90
N LEU A 22 -36.70 -4.75 -10.29
CA LEU A 22 -35.61 -3.97 -9.72
C LEU A 22 -36.01 -3.57 -8.30
N VAL A 23 -35.72 -4.44 -7.33
CA VAL A 23 -35.60 -4.02 -5.93
C VAL A 23 -34.31 -3.21 -5.83
N VAL A 24 -34.42 -1.90 -6.03
CA VAL A 24 -33.39 -0.96 -5.61
C VAL A 24 -33.51 -0.83 -4.11
N ALA A 25 -32.75 -1.65 -3.37
CA ALA A 25 -32.45 -1.35 -1.99
C ALA A 25 -31.58 -0.08 -1.97
N GLN A 26 -32.22 1.09 -1.81
CA GLN A 26 -31.50 2.32 -1.48
C GLN A 26 -30.95 2.17 -0.06
N SER A 27 -29.76 1.56 0.03
CA SER A 27 -28.92 1.67 1.21
C SER A 27 -28.47 3.12 1.31
N ASN A 28 -29.25 3.94 2.02
CA ASN A 28 -28.78 5.20 2.58
C ASN A 28 -27.75 4.87 3.67
N SER A 29 -26.58 4.40 3.26
CA SER A 29 -25.39 4.49 4.07
C SER A 29 -25.10 5.99 4.15
N ALA A 30 -25.56 6.62 5.23
CA ALA A 30 -25.01 7.88 5.67
C ALA A 30 -23.49 7.69 5.70
N ALA A 31 -22.81 8.22 4.67
CA ALA A 31 -21.36 8.25 4.63
C ALA A 31 -20.95 9.16 5.78
N LEU A 32 -20.75 8.56 6.94
CA LEU A 32 -20.00 9.17 8.03
C LEU A 32 -18.75 9.75 7.37
N PRO A 33 -18.44 11.04 7.57
CA PRO A 33 -17.19 11.59 7.05
C PRO A 33 -16.09 10.66 7.53
N ALA A 34 -15.38 10.06 6.56
CA ALA A 34 -14.27 9.17 6.87
C ALA A 34 -13.39 9.92 7.87
N PRO A 35 -13.05 9.34 9.04
CA PRO A 35 -12.21 10.03 10.00
C PRO A 35 -10.97 10.47 9.24
N ALA A 36 -10.76 11.80 9.16
CA ALA A 36 -9.59 12.37 8.53
C ALA A 36 -8.42 11.60 9.11
N ALA A 37 -7.73 10.81 8.28
CA ALA A 37 -6.70 9.90 8.73
C ALA A 37 -5.66 10.76 9.43
N VAL A 38 -5.69 10.79 10.76
CA VAL A 38 -4.66 11.41 11.57
C VAL A 38 -3.43 10.59 11.26
N VAL A 39 -2.63 11.06 10.30
CA VAL A 39 -1.38 10.40 9.94
C VAL A 39 -0.54 10.49 11.19
N ASP A 40 -0.37 9.35 11.85
CA ASP A 40 0.51 9.20 12.99
C ASP A 40 1.85 9.88 12.64
N PRO A 41 2.26 10.92 13.38
CA PRO A 41 3.44 11.70 13.04
C PRO A 41 4.72 10.85 13.06
N CYS A 42 4.76 9.77 13.83
CA CYS A 42 5.86 8.82 13.81
C CYS A 42 5.86 7.99 12.53
N LYS A 43 4.67 7.59 12.05
CA LYS A 43 4.53 6.87 10.79
C LYS A 43 5.02 7.71 9.60
N LYS A 44 4.81 9.03 9.61
CA LYS A 44 5.38 9.94 8.58
C LYS A 44 6.88 9.78 8.46
N ASP A 45 7.60 9.80 9.58
CA ASP A 45 9.06 9.73 9.59
C ASP A 45 9.55 8.37 9.11
N VAL A 46 8.88 7.30 9.54
CA VAL A 46 9.17 5.94 9.09
C VAL A 46 8.95 5.77 7.58
N LEU A 47 7.92 6.41 7.02
CA LEU A 47 7.67 6.40 5.57
C LEU A 47 8.72 7.21 4.81
N HIS A 48 9.12 8.37 5.30
CA HIS A 48 10.17 9.18 4.68
C HIS A 48 11.48 8.40 4.57
N PHE A 49 11.91 7.76 5.65
CA PHE A 49 13.13 6.93 5.61
C PHE A 49 13.01 5.74 4.64
N GLN A 50 11.83 5.13 4.51
CA GLN A 50 11.61 4.07 3.51
C GLN A 50 11.63 4.60 2.07
N GLU A 51 11.15 5.82 1.83
CA GLU A 51 11.26 6.51 0.54
C GLU A 51 12.74 6.79 0.20
N ASP A 52 13.53 7.21 1.19
CA ASP A 52 14.97 7.44 1.03
C ASP A 52 15.70 6.14 0.69
N LEU A 53 15.41 5.04 1.39
CA LEU A 53 15.96 3.72 1.07
C LEU A 53 15.55 3.23 -0.31
N ARG A 54 14.31 3.50 -0.74
CA ARG A 54 13.85 3.21 -2.10
C ARG A 54 14.69 3.97 -3.13
N THR A 55 14.91 5.27 -2.90
CA THR A 55 15.74 6.10 -3.79
C THR A 55 17.17 5.57 -3.87
N VAL A 56 17.77 5.17 -2.75
CA VAL A 56 19.11 4.54 -2.73
C VAL A 56 19.10 3.24 -3.53
N ARG A 57 18.07 2.41 -3.37
CA ARG A 57 17.96 1.16 -4.11
C ARG A 57 17.85 1.38 -5.62
N ASP A 58 17.05 2.36 -6.03
CA ASP A 58 16.81 2.67 -7.43
C ASP A 58 18.05 3.29 -8.11
N THR A 59 18.90 4.00 -7.35
CA THR A 59 20.08 4.71 -7.86
C THR A 59 21.40 3.94 -7.73
N LEU A 60 21.60 3.26 -6.59
CA LEU A 60 22.85 2.59 -6.22
C LEU A 60 22.71 1.06 -6.08
N GLY A 61 21.49 0.54 -6.18
CA GLY A 61 21.19 -0.88 -6.12
C GLY A 61 20.88 -1.41 -4.71
N GLU A 62 20.39 -2.64 -4.68
CA GLU A 62 19.91 -3.32 -3.47
C GLU A 62 20.97 -3.41 -2.37
N ALA A 63 22.22 -3.74 -2.73
CA ALA A 63 23.29 -3.90 -1.75
C ALA A 63 23.60 -2.59 -1.02
N ALA A 64 23.54 -1.46 -1.71
CA ALA A 64 23.74 -0.13 -1.12
C ALA A 64 22.60 0.22 -0.16
N ALA A 65 21.34 0.00 -0.57
CA ALA A 65 20.18 0.25 0.28
C ALA A 65 20.21 -0.61 1.55
N LYS A 66 20.54 -1.90 1.42
CA LYS A 66 20.69 -2.79 2.57
C LYS A 66 21.80 -2.32 3.51
N LYS A 67 22.94 -1.89 2.98
CA LYS A 67 24.04 -1.35 3.80
C LYS A 67 23.60 -0.10 4.56
N VAL A 68 22.95 0.84 3.88
CA VAL A 68 22.38 2.05 4.51
C VAL A 68 21.42 1.67 5.63
N GLN A 69 20.50 0.74 5.38
CA GLN A 69 19.57 0.29 6.41
C GLN A 69 20.31 -0.32 7.61
N GLU A 70 21.27 -1.22 7.39
CA GLU A 70 22.02 -1.87 8.46
C GLU A 70 22.92 -0.91 9.26
N ASP A 71 23.53 0.09 8.61
CA ASP A 71 24.38 1.10 9.28
C ASP A 71 23.56 2.00 10.22
N PHE A 72 22.30 2.27 9.87
CA PHE A 72 21.45 3.20 10.60
C PHE A 72 20.49 2.52 11.58
N LEU A 73 19.79 1.49 11.11
CA LEU A 73 18.82 0.73 11.89
C LEU A 73 18.69 -0.71 11.35
N PRO A 74 19.49 -1.66 11.89
CA PRO A 74 19.47 -3.06 11.46
C PRO A 74 18.06 -3.64 11.43
N GLN A 75 17.78 -4.52 10.46
CA GLN A 75 16.43 -5.09 10.29
C GLN A 75 15.90 -5.76 11.58
N ALA A 76 16.78 -6.39 12.36
CA ALA A 76 16.42 -6.98 13.65
C ALA A 76 15.94 -5.93 14.66
N GLN A 77 16.63 -4.78 14.75
CA GLN A 77 16.23 -3.68 15.61
C GLN A 77 14.94 -3.03 15.11
N TRP A 78 14.80 -2.88 13.79
CA TRP A 78 13.56 -2.39 13.18
C TRP A 78 12.35 -3.23 13.60
N ASN A 79 12.45 -4.55 13.47
CA ASN A 79 11.39 -5.47 13.85
C ASN A 79 11.11 -5.42 15.35
N ALA A 80 12.15 -5.38 16.18
CA ALA A 80 12.00 -5.28 17.63
C ALA A 80 11.31 -3.97 18.05
N LEU A 81 11.68 -2.83 17.45
CA LEU A 81 11.02 -1.54 17.71
C LEU A 81 9.58 -1.54 17.23
N LEU A 82 9.31 -2.08 16.04
CA LEU A 82 7.95 -2.18 15.51
C LEU A 82 7.03 -2.99 16.45
N LEU A 83 7.54 -4.10 16.99
CA LEU A 83 6.77 -4.98 17.88
C LEU A 83 6.55 -4.38 19.27
N ASN A 84 7.57 -3.75 19.86
CA ASN A 84 7.51 -3.28 21.25
C ASN A 84 7.01 -1.83 21.38
N GLU A 85 7.35 -0.97 20.43
CA GLU A 85 7.15 0.48 20.52
C GLU A 85 6.38 1.06 19.31
N GLY A 86 6.06 0.22 18.33
CA GLY A 86 5.39 0.64 17.10
C GLY A 86 6.23 1.61 16.25
N TYR A 87 5.55 2.40 15.41
CA TYR A 87 6.21 3.39 14.54
C TYR A 87 6.95 4.48 15.33
N CYS A 88 6.53 4.79 16.56
CA CYS A 88 7.16 5.83 17.37
C CYS A 88 8.53 5.43 17.92
N GLY A 89 8.75 4.16 18.29
CA GLY A 89 10.09 3.70 18.68
C GLY A 89 11.07 3.79 17.51
N ILE A 90 10.61 3.42 16.31
CA ILE A 90 11.40 3.54 15.07
C ILE A 90 11.69 5.02 14.79
N ALA A 91 10.68 5.89 14.78
CA ALA A 91 10.84 7.31 14.52
C ALA A 91 11.80 7.98 15.51
N LYS A 92 11.69 7.65 16.81
CA LYS A 92 12.64 8.12 17.83
C LYS A 92 14.08 7.74 17.46
N ARG A 93 14.31 6.48 17.08
CA ARG A 93 15.63 6.00 16.69
C ARG A 93 16.15 6.68 15.41
N LEU A 94 15.30 6.90 14.43
CA LEU A 94 15.64 7.63 13.20
C LEU A 94 16.00 9.10 13.50
N ARG A 95 15.31 9.76 14.43
CA ARG A 95 15.62 11.14 14.87
C ARG A 95 16.94 11.20 15.64
N GLU A 96 17.23 10.24 16.52
CA GLU A 96 18.53 10.12 17.19
C GLU A 96 19.68 10.00 16.19
N LYS A 97 19.44 9.31 15.07
CA LYS A 97 20.39 9.16 13.95
C LYS A 97 20.39 10.34 12.97
N LYS A 98 19.54 11.36 13.20
CA LYS A 98 19.34 12.53 12.32
C LYS A 98 18.94 12.20 10.88
N LEU A 99 18.19 11.11 10.71
CA LEU A 99 17.72 10.64 9.39
C LEU A 99 16.36 11.22 9.00
N VAL A 100 15.63 11.76 9.98
CA VAL A 100 14.28 12.32 9.82
C VAL A 100 14.15 13.53 10.75
N ARG A 101 13.26 14.48 10.41
CA ARG A 101 13.05 15.74 11.12
C ARG A 101 11.67 15.79 11.79
#